data_AF-A0AA42HDY9-F1
#
_entry.id   AF-A0AA42HDY9-F1
#
_cell.length_a   1.000
_cell.length_b   1.000
_cell.length_c   1.000
_cell.angle_alpha   90.00
_cell.angle_beta   90.00
_cell.angle_gamma   90.00
#
_symmetry.space_group_name_H-M   'P 1'
#
loop_
_entity.id
_entity.type
_entity.pdbx_description
1 polymer ?
#
loop_
_entity_poly.entity_id
_entity_poly.type
_entity_poly.pdbx_seq_one_letter_code
_entity_poly.pdbx_strand_id
1 'polypeptide(L)'
;MKALINSVALSSFCEAVKLDHTLFKFAVYRALFLQRTDVHLSSHKDCRLGRWSQDAETLRHFAQQRSFQQLETPHRLVHESAHQALQAMQEGD
;
A
#
# COMPACT_ATOMS: atom_id res chain seq x y z
N MET A 1 10.17 -8.66 -27.35
CA MET A 1 11.02 -7.75 -26.55
C MET A 1 10.21 -6.79 -25.66
N LYS A 2 9.27 -5.99 -26.19
CA LYS A 2 8.42 -5.07 -25.38
C LYS A 2 7.65 -5.75 -24.23
N ALA A 3 7.04 -6.92 -24.49
CA ALA A 3 6.30 -7.66 -23.46
C ALA A 3 7.20 -8.13 -22.29
N LEU A 4 8.44 -8.53 -22.58
CA LEU A 4 9.42 -8.92 -21.56
C LEU A 4 9.82 -7.71 -20.70
N ILE A 5 10.09 -6.56 -21.34
CA ILE A 5 10.42 -5.32 -20.62
C ILE A 5 9.28 -4.92 -19.69
N ASN A 6 8.04 -4.93 -20.18
CA ASN A 6 6.86 -4.58 -19.37
C ASN A 6 6.65 -5.56 -18.21
N SER A 7 6.86 -6.87 -18.43
CA SER A 7 6.76 -7.87 -17.37
C SER A 7 7.81 -7.65 -16.28
N VAL A 8 9.06 -7.41 -16.66
CA VAL A 8 10.15 -7.16 -15.70
C VAL A 8 9.90 -5.87 -14.93
N ALA A 9 9.45 -4.80 -15.61
CA ALA A 9 9.11 -3.54 -14.98
C ALA A 9 7.97 -3.69 -13.96
N LEU A 10 6.90 -4.41 -14.33
CA LEU A 10 5.79 -4.69 -13.42
C LEU A 10 6.22 -5.54 -12.21
N SER A 11 7.03 -6.57 -12.42
CA SER A 11 7.56 -7.39 -11.33
C SER A 11 8.41 -6.56 -10.37
N SER A 12 9.35 -5.76 -10.88
CA SER A 12 10.18 -4.87 -10.07
C SER A 12 9.34 -3.84 -9.30
N PHE A 13 8.29 -3.31 -9.93
CA PHE A 13 7.34 -2.43 -9.27
C PHE A 13 6.62 -3.13 -8.10
N CYS A 14 6.12 -4.35 -8.32
CA CYS A 14 5.48 -5.14 -7.28
C CYS A 14 6.43 -5.42 -6.11
N GLU A 15 7.71 -5.75 -6.36
CA GLU A 15 8.70 -5.95 -5.30
C GLU A 15 8.96 -4.67 -4.50
N ALA A 16 9.07 -3.52 -5.17
CA ALA A 16 9.20 -2.23 -4.48
C ALA A 16 7.98 -1.92 -3.61
N VAL A 17 6.76 -2.18 -4.11
CA VAL A 17 5.52 -1.98 -3.35
C VAL A 17 5.46 -2.88 -2.11
N LYS A 18 5.89 -4.15 -2.21
CA LYS A 18 5.96 -5.05 -1.05
C LYS A 18 6.95 -4.53 0.00
N LEU A 19 8.10 -4.03 -0.43
CA LEU A 19 9.08 -3.44 0.48
C LEU A 19 8.54 -2.18 1.16
N ASP A 20 7.90 -1.28 0.39
CA ASP A 20 7.24 -0.08 0.94
C ASP A 20 6.24 -0.46 2.05
N HIS A 21 5.40 -1.49 1.83
CA HIS A 21 4.41 -1.94 2.82
C HIS A 21 5.02 -2.70 4.00
N THR A 22 6.17 -3.34 3.80
CA THR A 22 6.95 -3.95 4.89
C THR A 22 7.47 -2.87 5.84
N LEU A 23 8.05 -1.80 5.27
CA LEU A 23 8.52 -0.65 6.05
C LEU A 23 7.37 0.11 6.72
N PHE A 24 6.25 0.28 6.02
CA PHE A 24 5.02 0.83 6.58
C PHE A 24 4.58 0.06 7.83
N LYS A 25 4.48 -1.27 7.75
CA LYS A 25 4.10 -2.13 8.86
C LYS A 25 5.07 -2.04 10.04
N PHE A 26 6.38 -1.97 9.78
CA PHE A 26 7.37 -1.74 10.84
C PHE A 26 7.24 -0.37 11.49
N ALA A 27 6.88 0.69 10.74
CA ALA A 27 6.62 1.99 11.31
C ALA A 27 5.42 1.96 12.28
N VAL A 28 4.34 1.26 11.92
CA VAL A 28 3.18 1.03 12.79
C VAL A 28 3.59 0.27 14.06
N TYR A 29 4.28 -0.85 13.93
CA TYR A 29 4.73 -1.63 15.09
C TYR A 29 5.64 -0.86 16.02
N ARG A 30 6.58 -0.09 15.47
CA ARG A 30 7.45 0.77 16.26
C ARG A 30 6.66 1.85 16.99
N ALA A 31 5.65 2.44 16.35
CA ALA A 31 4.79 3.44 16.97
C ALA A 31 4.03 2.86 18.16
N LEU A 32 3.41 1.68 17.97
CA LEU A 32 2.68 0.96 19.01
C LEU A 32 3.59 0.59 20.19
N PHE A 33 4.75 0.00 19.92
CA PHE A 33 5.68 -0.44 20.95
C PHE A 33 6.25 0.71 21.78
N LEU A 34 6.51 1.86 21.14
CA LEU A 34 7.04 3.05 21.81
C LEU A 34 5.96 4.04 22.27
N GLN A 35 4.68 3.69 22.12
CA GLN A 35 3.53 4.55 22.39
C GLN A 35 3.64 5.95 21.74
N ARG A 36 4.13 6.01 20.50
CA ARG A 36 4.29 7.27 19.76
C ARG A 36 2.97 7.69 19.11
N THR A 37 2.48 8.85 19.48
CA THR A 37 1.24 9.44 18.95
C THR A 37 1.45 10.36 17.75
N ASP A 38 2.71 10.71 17.44
CA ASP A 38 3.11 11.66 16.39
C ASP A 38 3.43 10.97 15.04
N VAL A 39 2.94 9.75 14.84
CA VAL A 39 3.21 8.98 13.61
C VAL A 39 2.13 9.25 12.57
N HIS A 40 2.54 9.81 11.43
CA HIS A 40 1.69 10.01 10.28
C HIS A 40 1.87 8.88 9.26
N LEU A 41 0.78 8.16 9.00
CA LEU A 41 0.73 7.11 7.98
C LEU A 41 0.12 7.66 6.68
N SER A 42 0.61 7.19 5.54
CA SER A 42 -0.02 7.46 4.25
C SER A 42 -1.35 6.72 4.12
N SER A 43 -2.29 7.30 3.38
CA SER A 43 -3.52 6.59 2.98
C SER A 43 -3.21 5.55 1.90
N HIS A 44 -4.11 4.57 1.71
CA HIS A 44 -4.01 3.61 0.60
C HIS A 44 -4.02 4.31 -0.77
N LYS A 45 -4.60 5.52 -0.91
CA LYS A 45 -4.59 6.27 -2.17
C LYS A 45 -3.28 7.01 -2.41
N ASP A 46 -2.64 7.44 -1.32
CA ASP A 46 -1.41 8.24 -1.36
C ASP A 46 -0.13 7.40 -1.26
N CYS A 47 -0.23 6.07 -1.16
CA CYS A 47 0.94 5.20 -1.25
C CYS A 47 1.36 5.02 -2.72
N ARG A 48 2.55 4.43 -2.96
CA ARG A 48 3.05 4.17 -4.32
C ARG A 48 2.07 3.31 -5.14
N LEU A 49 1.48 2.28 -4.52
CA LEU A 49 0.50 1.41 -5.17
C LEU A 49 -0.81 2.14 -5.48
N GLY A 50 -1.31 2.96 -4.55
CA GLY A 50 -2.53 3.74 -4.73
C GLY A 50 -2.44 4.75 -5.85
N ARG A 51 -1.33 5.49 -5.92
CA ARG A 51 -1.08 6.42 -7.04
C ARG A 51 -0.96 5.69 -8.36
N TRP A 52 -0.29 4.55 -8.37
CA TRP A 52 -0.16 3.73 -9.56
C TRP A 52 -1.51 3.17 -10.02
N SER A 53 -2.36 2.69 -9.12
CA SER A 53 -3.67 2.13 -9.50
C SER A 53 -4.64 3.18 -10.05
N GLN A 54 -4.43 4.45 -9.73
CA GLN A 54 -5.23 5.59 -10.22
C GLN A 54 -4.66 6.24 -11.48
N ASP A 55 -3.42 5.90 -11.84
CA ASP A 55 -2.76 6.46 -13.02
C ASP A 55 -3.48 6.07 -14.31
N ALA A 56 -3.63 7.03 -15.23
CA ALA A 56 -4.41 6.86 -16.45
C ALA A 56 -3.82 5.80 -17.39
N GLU A 57 -2.49 5.70 -17.47
CA GLU A 57 -1.82 4.68 -18.28
C GLU A 57 -2.04 3.30 -17.66
N THR A 58 -1.92 3.20 -16.34
CA THR A 58 -2.18 1.96 -15.60
C THR A 58 -3.61 1.49 -15.79
N LEU A 59 -4.60 2.37 -15.62
CA LEU A 59 -6.01 2.04 -15.83
C LEU A 59 -6.28 1.57 -17.27
N ARG A 60 -5.67 2.21 -18.26
CA ARG A 60 -5.77 1.80 -19.67
C ARG A 60 -5.28 0.37 -19.92
N HIS A 61 -4.27 -0.08 -19.17
CA HIS A 61 -3.67 -1.41 -19.34
C HIS A 61 -4.28 -2.50 -18.46
N PHE A 62 -4.69 -2.17 -17.23
CA PHE A 62 -4.98 -3.16 -16.20
C PHE A 62 -6.42 -3.09 -15.65
N ALA A 63 -7.20 -2.04 -15.92
CA ALA A 63 -8.53 -1.88 -15.30
C ALA A 63 -9.50 -3.03 -15.58
N GLN A 64 -9.36 -3.72 -16.72
CA GLN A 64 -10.19 -4.87 -17.09
C GLN A 64 -9.68 -6.20 -16.53
N GLN A 65 -8.50 -6.22 -15.90
CA GLN A 65 -7.93 -7.43 -15.32
C GLN A 65 -8.51 -7.66 -13.91
N ARG A 66 -9.14 -8.81 -13.70
CA ARG A 66 -9.71 -9.18 -12.39
C ARG A 66 -8.67 -9.13 -11.27
N SER A 67 -7.44 -9.59 -11.53
CA SER A 67 -6.35 -9.56 -10.55
C SER A 67 -6.04 -8.14 -10.08
N PHE A 68 -6.05 -7.15 -10.99
CA PHE A 68 -5.84 -5.74 -10.66
C PHE A 68 -6.98 -5.19 -9.79
N GLN A 69 -8.23 -5.46 -10.18
CA GLN A 69 -9.41 -5.03 -9.41
C GLN A 69 -9.42 -5.61 -7.98
N GLN A 70 -8.97 -6.85 -7.84
CA GLN A 70 -8.91 -7.55 -6.55
C GLN A 70 -7.83 -7.03 -5.60
N LEU A 71 -6.89 -6.19 -6.06
CA LEU A 71 -5.86 -5.60 -5.19
C LEU A 71 -6.43 -4.54 -4.25
N GLU A 72 -7.45 -3.80 -4.69
CA GLU A 72 -7.90 -2.61 -3.97
C GLU A 72 -8.44 -2.94 -2.57
N THR A 73 -9.25 -4.00 -2.46
CA THR A 73 -9.83 -4.40 -1.17
C THR A 73 -8.77 -4.75 -0.11
N PRO A 74 -7.86 -5.72 -0.33
CA PRO A 74 -6.84 -6.04 0.67
C PRO A 74 -5.86 -4.89 0.90
N HIS A 75 -5.53 -4.10 -0.11
CA HIS A 75 -4.67 -2.92 0.03
C HIS A 75 -5.29 -1.87 0.96
N ARG A 76 -6.56 -1.52 0.75
CA ARG A 76 -7.30 -0.59 1.61
C ARG A 76 -7.36 -1.10 3.06
N LEU A 77 -7.64 -2.39 3.24
CA LEU A 77 -7.72 -3.00 4.58
C LEU A 77 -6.40 -2.89 5.36
N VAL A 78 -5.24 -3.10 4.71
CA VAL A 78 -3.93 -2.94 5.38
C VAL A 78 -3.75 -1.52 5.95
N HIS A 79 -4.10 -0.50 5.17
CA HIS A 79 -4.00 0.89 5.63
C HIS A 79 -5.03 1.20 6.72
N GLU A 80 -6.28 0.79 6.55
CA GLU A 80 -7.34 1.02 7.55
C GLU A 80 -7.00 0.37 8.89
N SER A 81 -6.56 -0.89 8.90
CA SER A 81 -6.16 -1.58 10.13
C SER A 81 -4.98 -0.89 10.82
N ALA A 82 -4.03 -0.35 10.06
CA ALA A 82 -2.92 0.40 10.63
C ALA A 82 -3.37 1.70 11.30
N HIS A 83 -4.27 2.46 10.67
CA HIS A 83 -4.85 3.66 11.26
C HIS A 83 -5.67 3.34 12.51
N GLN A 84 -6.51 2.30 12.46
CA GLN A 84 -7.30 1.85 13.60
C GLN A 84 -6.43 1.44 14.79
N ALA A 85 -5.34 0.70 14.54
CA ALA A 85 -4.43 0.31 15.61
C ALA A 85 -3.77 1.52 16.30
N LEU A 86 -3.34 2.54 15.54
CA LEU A 86 -2.80 3.76 16.12
C LEU A 86 -3.85 4.58 16.86
N GLN A 87 -5.09 4.60 16.37
CA GLN A 87 -6.20 5.27 17.03
C GLN A 87 -6.55 4.59 18.36
N ALA A 88 -6.68 3.25 18.38
CA ALA A 88 -6.96 2.49 19.59
C ALA A 88 -5.90 2.74 20.69
N MET A 89 -4.61 2.78 20.30
CA MET A 89 -3.53 3.14 21.21
C MET A 89 -3.67 4.57 21.78
N GLN A 90 -4.12 5.54 20.97
CA GLN A 90 -4.37 6.92 21.44
C GLN A 90 -5.56 7.00 22.40
N GLU A 91 -6.55 6.13 22.21
CA GLU A 91 -7.76 6.04 23.04
C GLU A 91 -7.54 5.18 24.31
N GLY A 92 -6.46 4.39 24.36
CA GLY A 92 -6.07 3.56 25.51
C GLY A 92 -6.80 2.23 25.63
N ASP A 93 -7.35 1.71 24.53
CA ASP A 93 -7.93 0.36 24.39
C ASP A 93 -6.82 -0.71 24.23
#